data_AF-A0A9E2HXE9-F1
#
_entry.id   AF-A0A9E2HXE9-F1
#
_cell.length_a   1.000
_cell.length_b   1.000
_cell.length_c   1.000
_cell.angle_alpha   90.00
_cell.angle_beta   90.00
_cell.angle_gamma   90.00
#
_symmetry.space_group_name_H-M   'P 1'
#
loop_
_entity.id
_entity.type
_entity.pdbx_description
1 polymer ?
#
loop_
_entity_poly.entity_id
_entity_poly.type
_entity_poly.pdbx_seq_one_letter_code
_entity_poly.pdbx_strand_id
1 'polypeptide(L)'
;MTISKARDLKIEFLILCQDDSTGLWLIIRITKNILGTKDADEIQKIILHLVLEFLKKQFIVVGFPLRDGTFKRWHGEPKELVEKIKIDWDQLDREPNLGDVIWFYITEKGSAELKRLNDWKKHHEKNLLNVVQKPKSLLSKLKALFLKKSH
;
A
#
# COMPACT_ATOMS: atom_id res chain seq x y z
N MET A 1 -2.60 -13.47 1.07
CA MET A 1 -2.06 -12.30 0.32
C MET A 1 -0.66 -12.63 -0.20
N THR A 2 -0.36 -12.38 -1.48
CA THR A 2 1.00 -12.56 -2.02
C THR A 2 1.93 -11.42 -1.57
N ILE A 3 3.24 -11.67 -1.55
CA ILE A 3 4.25 -10.64 -1.18
C ILE A 3 4.15 -9.42 -2.11
N SER A 4 3.85 -9.61 -3.39
CA SER A 4 3.65 -8.50 -4.34
C SER A 4 2.45 -7.64 -3.94
N LYS A 5 1.26 -8.24 -3.80
CA LYS A 5 0.03 -7.51 -3.45
C LYS A 5 0.15 -6.75 -2.13
N ALA A 6 0.82 -7.35 -1.14
CA ALA A 6 1.07 -6.69 0.14
C ALA A 6 1.92 -5.42 -0.01
N ARG A 7 2.95 -5.48 -0.85
CA ARG A 7 3.84 -4.35 -1.12
C ARG A 7 3.13 -3.29 -1.95
N ASP A 8 2.41 -3.69 -2.98
CA ASP A 8 1.64 -2.80 -3.84
C ASP A 8 0.61 -2.03 -3.01
N LEU A 9 -0.10 -2.71 -2.11
CA LEU A 9 -1.04 -2.09 -1.18
C LEU A 9 -0.38 -1.06 -0.26
N LYS A 10 0.81 -1.35 0.28
CA LYS A 10 1.55 -0.39 1.12
C LYS A 10 1.96 0.86 0.33
N ILE A 11 2.43 0.68 -0.90
CA ILE A 11 2.82 1.79 -1.77
C ILE A 11 1.62 2.66 -2.09
N GLU A 12 0.52 2.06 -2.59
CA GLU A 12 -0.69 2.79 -2.95
C GLU A 12 -1.30 3.52 -1.76
N PHE A 13 -1.32 2.91 -0.57
CA PHE A 13 -1.80 3.58 0.66
C PHE A 13 -0.99 4.85 0.93
N LEU A 14 0.35 4.77 0.92
CA LEU A 14 1.21 5.92 1.19
C LEU A 14 1.12 6.99 0.10
N ILE A 15 0.99 6.59 -1.18
CA ILE A 15 0.76 7.52 -2.30
C ILE A 15 -0.50 8.34 -2.06
N LEU A 16 -1.61 7.68 -1.71
CA LEU A 16 -2.86 8.39 -1.45
C LEU A 16 -2.71 9.42 -0.32
N CYS A 17 -1.97 9.07 0.73
CA CYS A 17 -1.73 9.97 1.86
C CYS A 17 -0.75 11.12 1.56
N GLN A 18 -0.08 11.12 0.39
CA GLN A 18 0.92 12.12 0.00
C GLN A 18 0.30 13.37 -0.62
N ASP A 19 -0.68 13.18 -1.51
CA ASP A 19 -1.22 14.28 -2.32
C ASP A 19 -2.27 15.10 -1.54
N ASP A 20 -3.01 14.47 -0.61
CA ASP A 20 -4.03 15.10 0.22
C ASP A 20 -4.33 14.28 1.49
N SER A 21 -5.15 14.83 2.39
CA SER A 21 -5.81 14.01 3.41
C SER A 21 -6.59 12.88 2.71
N THR A 22 -6.29 11.62 3.04
CA THR A 22 -7.00 10.48 2.46
C THR A 22 -8.01 9.91 3.45
N GLY A 23 -9.28 9.90 3.04
CA GLY A 23 -10.35 9.25 3.80
C GLY A 23 -10.26 7.71 3.73
N LEU A 24 -10.69 7.05 4.80
CA LEU A 24 -10.73 5.58 4.91
C LEU A 24 -11.49 4.89 3.77
N TRP A 25 -12.55 5.52 3.24
CA TRP A 25 -13.32 5.02 2.10
C TRP A 25 -12.46 4.73 0.86
N LEU A 26 -11.45 5.57 0.59
CA LEU A 26 -10.58 5.40 -0.57
C LEU A 26 -9.58 4.26 -0.34
N ILE A 27 -9.09 4.12 0.89
CA ILE A 27 -8.23 3.01 1.32
C ILE A 27 -8.94 1.66 1.15
N ILE A 28 -10.24 1.59 1.49
CA ILE A 28 -11.06 0.38 1.29
C ILE A 28 -11.15 0.05 -0.20
N ARG A 29 -11.45 1.04 -1.03
CA ARG A 29 -11.56 0.86 -2.49
C ARG A 29 -10.27 0.31 -3.11
N ILE A 30 -9.11 0.87 -2.77
CA ILE A 30 -7.83 0.38 -3.31
C ILE A 30 -7.47 -1.00 -2.75
N THR A 31 -7.84 -1.29 -1.51
CA THR A 31 -7.61 -2.61 -0.89
C THR A 31 -8.38 -3.69 -1.63
N LYS A 32 -9.68 -3.46 -1.90
CA LYS A 32 -10.52 -4.33 -2.72
C LYS A 32 -9.90 -4.58 -4.10
N ASN A 33 -9.45 -3.53 -4.77
CA ASN A 33 -8.89 -3.63 -6.11
C ASN A 33 -7.60 -4.46 -6.14
N ILE A 34 -6.64 -4.17 -5.26
CA ILE A 34 -5.34 -4.84 -5.23
C ILE A 34 -5.48 -6.31 -4.80
N LEU A 35 -6.32 -6.58 -3.80
CA LEU A 35 -6.48 -7.92 -3.27
C LEU A 35 -7.39 -8.79 -4.14
N GLY A 36 -8.42 -8.20 -4.77
CA GLY A 36 -9.45 -8.91 -5.52
C GLY A 36 -10.50 -9.57 -4.61
N THR A 37 -10.55 -9.20 -3.33
CA THR A 37 -11.54 -9.68 -2.36
C THR A 37 -12.67 -8.66 -2.20
N LYS A 38 -13.88 -9.15 -1.90
CA LYS A 38 -15.05 -8.34 -1.53
C LYS A 38 -15.48 -8.59 -0.07
N ASP A 39 -14.75 -9.44 0.65
CA ASP A 39 -15.03 -9.77 2.04
C ASP A 39 -14.70 -8.57 2.94
N ALA A 40 -15.75 -7.97 3.52
CA ALA A 40 -15.63 -6.76 4.34
C ALA A 40 -14.78 -6.98 5.60
N ASP A 41 -14.90 -8.14 6.25
CA ASP A 41 -14.15 -8.47 7.46
C ASP A 41 -12.67 -8.68 7.14
N GLU A 42 -12.36 -9.33 6.01
CA GLU A 42 -10.99 -9.48 5.53
C GLU A 42 -10.35 -8.12 5.25
N ILE A 43 -11.08 -7.24 4.55
CA ILE A 43 -10.60 -5.90 4.20
C ILE A 43 -10.36 -5.06 5.45
N GLN A 44 -11.30 -5.06 6.40
CA GLN A 44 -11.17 -4.33 7.65
C GLN A 44 -9.92 -4.80 8.43
N LYS A 45 -9.75 -6.11 8.60
CA LYS A 45 -8.58 -6.69 9.29
C LYS A 45 -7.26 -6.27 8.64
N ILE A 46 -7.19 -6.32 7.31
CA ILE A 46 -5.97 -5.94 6.57
C ILE A 46 -5.66 -4.44 6.74
N ILE A 47 -6.68 -3.59 6.61
CA ILE A 47 -6.50 -2.15 6.75
C ILE A 47 -6.07 -1.78 8.17
N LEU A 48 -6.76 -2.30 9.20
CA LEU A 48 -6.40 -2.03 10.60
C LEU A 48 -4.97 -2.52 10.92
N HIS A 49 -4.56 -3.66 10.35
CA HIS A 49 -3.19 -4.15 10.48
C HIS A 49 -2.16 -3.21 9.85
N LEU A 50 -2.42 -2.72 8.63
CA LEU A 50 -1.55 -1.77 7.93
C LEU A 50 -1.47 -0.43 8.65
N VAL A 51 -2.61 0.09 9.10
CA VAL A 51 -2.66 1.34 9.88
C VAL A 51 -1.86 1.19 11.17
N LEU A 52 -1.97 0.06 11.88
CA LEU A 52 -1.16 -0.19 13.07
C LEU A 52 0.33 -0.20 12.76
N GLU A 53 0.74 -0.86 11.68
CA GLU A 53 2.16 -0.86 11.25
C GLU A 53 2.63 0.56 10.96
N PHE A 54 1.87 1.34 10.20
CA PHE A 54 2.24 2.68 9.79
C PHE A 54 2.26 3.67 10.96
N LEU A 55 1.31 3.60 11.89
CA LEU A 55 1.30 4.43 13.09
C LEU A 55 2.51 4.12 13.99
N LYS A 56 2.83 2.83 14.21
CA LYS A 56 4.01 2.43 14.99
C LYS A 56 5.31 2.93 14.39
N LYS A 57 5.42 2.92 13.06
CA LYS A 57 6.58 3.43 12.32
C LYS A 57 6.55 4.94 12.11
N GLN A 58 5.50 5.61 12.58
CA GLN A 58 5.26 7.04 12.39
C GLN A 58 5.23 7.44 10.92
N PHE A 59 4.76 6.58 10.02
CA PHE A 59 4.63 6.87 8.58
C PHE A 59 3.38 7.67 8.24
N ILE A 60 2.33 7.53 9.05
CA ILE A 60 1.10 8.28 8.91
C ILE A 60 0.68 8.90 10.25
N VAL A 61 -0.21 9.86 10.17
CA VAL A 61 -1.05 10.31 11.28
C VAL A 61 -2.52 10.14 10.91
N VAL A 62 -3.36 9.96 11.91
CA VAL A 62 -4.83 9.83 11.76
C VAL A 62 -5.53 10.97 12.48
N GLY A 63 -6.70 11.34 12.00
CA GLY A 63 -7.48 12.45 12.52
C GLY A 63 -8.70 12.75 11.64
N PHE A 64 -9.21 13.97 11.74
CA PHE A 64 -10.33 14.45 10.95
C PHE A 64 -10.04 15.82 10.35
N PRO A 65 -10.51 16.09 9.12
CA PRO A 65 -10.51 17.42 8.57
C PRO A 65 -11.52 18.28 9.32
N LEU A 66 -11.16 19.54 9.52
CA LEU A 66 -12.00 20.59 10.07
C LEU A 66 -12.61 21.42 8.94
N ARG A 67 -13.69 22.13 9.25
CA ARG A 67 -14.43 22.96 8.25
C ARG A 67 -13.58 24.09 7.66
N ASP A 68 -12.53 24.50 8.37
CA ASP A 68 -11.57 25.52 7.93
C ASP A 68 -10.46 24.96 7.04
N GLY A 69 -10.54 23.67 6.66
CA GLY A 69 -9.53 22.99 5.85
C GLY A 69 -8.31 22.52 6.64
N THR A 70 -8.26 22.76 7.96
CA THR A 70 -7.18 22.24 8.81
C THR A 70 -7.43 20.79 9.20
N PHE A 71 -6.39 20.10 9.68
CA PHE A 71 -6.48 18.72 10.12
C PHE A 71 -6.29 18.60 11.62
N LYS A 72 -7.28 18.07 12.31
CA LYS A 72 -7.18 17.75 13.73
C LYS A 72 -6.69 16.33 13.91
N ARG A 73 -5.38 16.22 14.14
CA ARG A 73 -4.72 14.96 14.48
C ARG A 73 -5.29 14.37 15.77
N TRP A 74 -5.47 13.05 15.79
CA TRP A 74 -5.72 12.28 17.00
C TRP A 74 -4.42 12.02 17.76
N HIS A 75 -4.52 12.02 19.09
CA HIS A 75 -3.42 11.75 20.00
C HIS A 75 -3.71 10.46 20.77
N GLY A 76 -2.68 9.66 21.01
CA GLY A 76 -2.78 8.36 21.68
C GLY A 76 -1.73 7.39 21.16
N GLU A 77 -1.64 6.23 21.82
CA GLU A 77 -0.76 5.15 21.38
C GLU A 77 -1.28 4.51 20.08
N PRO A 78 -0.42 3.98 19.20
CA PRO A 78 -0.84 3.39 17.92
C PRO A 78 -1.94 2.34 18.04
N LYS A 79 -1.94 1.54 19.11
CA LYS A 79 -2.98 0.54 19.37
C LYS A 79 -4.32 1.18 19.71
N GLU A 80 -4.32 2.23 20.52
CA GLU A 80 -5.53 2.95 20.93
C GLU A 80 -6.16 3.66 19.74
N LEU A 81 -5.34 4.26 18.88
CA LEU A 81 -5.80 4.90 17.66
C LEU A 81 -6.45 3.89 16.70
N VAL A 82 -5.87 2.70 16.55
CA VAL A 82 -6.45 1.63 15.70
C VAL A 82 -7.74 1.09 16.30
N GLU A 83 -7.80 0.90 17.62
CA GLU A 83 -9.04 0.49 18.29
C GLU A 83 -10.14 1.53 18.09
N LYS A 84 -9.79 2.82 18.20
CA LYS A 84 -10.73 3.91 17.90
C LYS A 84 -11.22 3.86 16.46
N ILE A 85 -10.34 3.68 15.47
CA ILE A 85 -10.73 3.53 14.05
C ILE A 85 -11.69 2.35 13.89
N LYS A 86 -11.41 1.22 14.54
CA LYS A 86 -12.27 0.03 14.48
C LYS A 86 -13.65 0.32 15.05
N ILE A 87 -13.73 0.89 16.26
CA ILE A 87 -15.00 1.25 16.90
C ILE A 87 -15.79 2.23 16.03
N ASP A 88 -15.15 3.30 15.55
CA ASP A 88 -15.80 4.31 14.72
C ASP A 88 -16.27 3.70 13.39
N TRP A 89 -15.53 2.75 12.80
CA TRP A 89 -15.94 2.03 11.60
C TRP A 89 -17.13 1.10 11.88
N ASP A 90 -17.06 0.27 12.92
CA ASP A 90 -18.13 -0.68 13.27
C ASP A 90 -19.46 0.04 13.57
N GLN A 91 -19.39 1.25 14.14
CA GLN A 91 -20.58 2.08 14.42
C GLN A 91 -21.30 2.61 13.18
N LEU A 92 -20.67 2.61 12.01
CA LEU A 92 -21.31 3.07 10.78
C LEU A 92 -22.41 2.10 10.31
N ASP A 93 -22.32 0.81 10.67
CA ASP A 93 -23.17 -0.27 10.16
C ASP A 93 -23.25 -0.31 8.61
N ARG A 94 -22.22 0.24 7.96
CA ARG A 94 -22.05 0.32 6.51
C ARG A 94 -20.58 0.53 6.17
N GLU A 95 -20.25 0.43 4.90
CA GLU A 95 -18.93 0.82 4.40
C GLU A 95 -18.72 2.35 4.54
N PRO A 96 -17.51 2.77 4.97
CA PRO A 96 -17.13 4.17 4.96
C PRO A 96 -17.27 4.81 3.56
N ASN A 97 -17.85 6.00 3.52
CA ASN A 97 -18.09 6.83 2.36
C ASN A 97 -17.34 8.16 2.46
N LEU A 98 -17.40 8.94 1.37
CA LEU A 98 -16.91 10.31 1.35
C LEU A 98 -17.67 11.15 2.39
N GLY A 99 -16.97 11.63 3.41
CA GLY A 99 -17.53 12.40 4.53
C GLY A 99 -17.45 11.72 5.89
N ASP A 100 -17.11 10.42 5.94
CA ASP A 100 -16.83 9.76 7.22
C ASP A 100 -15.51 10.25 7.84
N VAL A 101 -15.41 10.13 9.15
CA VAL A 101 -14.55 11.00 9.99
C VAL A 101 -13.09 10.58 10.07
N ILE A 102 -12.69 9.48 9.42
CA ILE A 102 -11.34 8.90 9.55
C ILE A 102 -10.50 9.26 8.33
N TRP A 103 -9.49 10.09 8.55
CA TRP A 103 -8.59 10.58 7.52
C TRP A 103 -7.13 10.39 7.92
N PHE A 104 -6.29 10.17 6.91
CA PHE A 104 -4.87 9.90 7.07
C PHE A 104 -4.04 10.95 6.34
N TYR A 105 -2.92 11.33 6.96
CA TYR A 105 -1.86 12.11 6.33
C TYR A 105 -0.54 11.38 6.40
N ILE A 106 0.27 11.49 5.37
CA ILE A 106 1.65 11.02 5.41
C ILE A 106 2.50 11.94 6.28
N THR A 107 3.46 11.38 7.00
CA THR A 107 4.50 12.15 7.69
C THR A 107 5.75 12.28 6.83
N GLU A 108 6.73 13.07 7.29
CA GLU A 108 8.07 13.09 6.68
C GLU A 108 8.71 11.69 6.61
N LYS A 109 8.58 10.90 7.69
CA LYS A 109 9.08 9.52 7.73
C LYS A 109 8.35 8.62 6.74
N GLY A 110 7.05 8.79 6.60
CA GLY A 110 6.25 8.06 5.61
C GLY A 110 6.65 8.44 4.18
N SER A 111 6.88 9.72 3.91
CA SER A 111 7.33 10.21 2.60
C SER A 111 8.71 9.66 2.22
N ALA A 112 9.64 9.61 3.18
CA ALA A 112 10.94 8.98 2.98
C ALA A 112 10.82 7.47 2.68
N GLU A 113 9.92 6.77 3.39
CA GLU A 113 9.65 5.35 3.12
C GLU A 113 9.00 5.14 1.75
N LEU A 114 8.04 5.97 1.35
CA LEU A 114 7.42 5.90 0.04
C LEU A 114 8.45 6.06 -1.08
N LYS A 115 9.37 7.02 -0.94
CA LYS A 115 10.49 7.19 -1.87
C LYS A 115 11.33 5.91 -1.97
N ARG A 116 11.70 5.32 -0.83
CA ARG A 116 12.46 4.06 -0.77
C ARG A 116 11.74 2.91 -1.48
N LEU A 117 10.42 2.78 -1.29
CA LEU A 117 9.61 1.75 -1.92
C LEU A 117 9.47 1.97 -3.43
N ASN A 118 9.31 3.21 -3.87
CA ASN A 118 9.23 3.58 -5.28
C ASN A 118 10.55 3.33 -6.03
N ASP A 119 11.68 3.66 -5.40
CA ASP A 119 13.00 3.38 -5.96
C ASP A 119 13.20 1.87 -6.15
N TRP A 120 12.77 1.06 -5.16
CA TRP A 120 12.77 -0.39 -5.28
C TRP A 120 11.92 -0.88 -6.47
N LYS A 121 10.70 -0.34 -6.64
CA LYS A 121 9.77 -0.72 -7.71
C LYS A 121 10.38 -0.43 -9.08
N LYS A 122 10.92 0.77 -9.28
CA LYS A 122 11.61 1.17 -10.52
C LYS A 122 12.80 0.26 -10.85
N HIS A 123 13.62 -0.06 -9.85
CA HIS A 123 14.78 -0.95 -10.05
C HIS A 123 14.37 -2.40 -10.35
N HIS A 124 13.34 -2.93 -9.69
CA HIS A 124 12.89 -4.31 -9.91
C HIS A 124 12.11 -4.48 -11.20
N GLU A 125 11.25 -3.54 -11.58
CA GLU A 125 10.56 -3.57 -12.88
C GLU A 125 11.56 -3.48 -14.04
N LYS A 126 12.57 -2.60 -13.94
CA LYS A 126 13.65 -2.50 -14.94
C LYS A 126 14.45 -3.81 -15.03
N ASN A 127 14.71 -4.47 -13.90
CA ASN A 127 15.41 -5.75 -13.88
C ASN A 127 14.56 -6.90 -14.44
N LEU A 128 13.26 -6.94 -14.17
CA LEU A 128 12.33 -7.91 -14.74
C LEU A 128 12.20 -7.73 -16.27
N LEU A 129 12.10 -6.49 -16.75
CA LEU A 129 12.12 -6.19 -18.18
C LEU A 129 13.44 -6.61 -18.85
N ASN A 130 14.58 -6.41 -18.19
CA ASN A 130 15.90 -6.84 -18.69
C ASN A 130 16.06 -8.37 -18.71
N VAL A 131 15.44 -9.09 -17.76
CA VAL A 131 15.44 -10.56 -17.72
C VAL A 131 14.52 -11.13 -18.80
N VAL A 132 13.32 -10.55 -18.97
CA VAL A 132 12.35 -10.96 -20.00
C VAL A 132 12.83 -10.63 -21.42
N GLN A 133 13.63 -9.57 -21.62
CA GLN A 133 14.26 -9.26 -22.90
C GLN A 133 15.49 -10.12 -23.23
N LYS A 134 16.00 -10.95 -22.29
CA LYS A 134 17.06 -11.93 -22.56
C LYS A 134 16.49 -13.35 -22.76
N PRO A 135 15.98 -13.66 -23.96
CA PRO A 135 16.13 -15.01 -24.49
C PRO A 135 16.51 -14.98 -25.97
N LYS A 136 17.65 -14.36 -26.31
CA LYS A 136 18.32 -14.63 -27.59
C LYS A 136 19.76 -15.09 -27.44
N SER A 137 20.46 -14.73 -26.36
CA SER A 137 21.87 -15.11 -26.18
C SER A 137 22.09 -16.50 -25.57
N LEU A 138 21.14 -17.05 -24.81
CA LEU A 138 21.27 -18.40 -24.24
C LEU A 138 20.90 -19.49 -25.25
N LEU A 139 19.82 -19.30 -26.00
CA LEU A 139 19.37 -20.24 -27.05
C LEU A 139 20.36 -20.32 -28.23
N SER A 140 21.00 -19.20 -28.59
CA SER A 140 22.06 -19.18 -29.61
C SER A 140 23.35 -19.86 -29.11
N LYS A 141 23.74 -19.66 -27.85
CA LYS A 141 24.87 -20.37 -27.23
C LYS A 141 24.60 -21.87 -27.08
N LEU A 142 23.38 -22.27 -26.72
CA LEU A 142 22.97 -23.68 -26.65
C LEU A 142 22.94 -24.34 -28.04
N LYS A 143 22.43 -23.66 -29.08
CA LYS A 143 22.53 -24.16 -30.47
C LYS A 143 23.98 -24.33 -30.93
N ALA A 144 24.88 -23.41 -30.60
CA ALA A 144 26.29 -23.51 -30.95
C ALA A 144 27.03 -24.65 -30.21
N LEU A 145 26.59 -24.98 -28.98
CA LEU A 145 27.10 -26.11 -28.21
C LEU A 145 26.59 -27.47 -28.71
N PHE A 146 25.35 -27.52 -29.21
CA PHE A 146 24.78 -28.74 -29.80
C PHE A 146 25.25 -29.01 -31.23
N LEU A 147 25.60 -27.98 -32.02
CA LEU A 147 26.13 -28.13 -33.38
C LEU A 147 27.61 -28.51 -33.45
N LYS A 148 28.37 -28.42 -32.34
CA LYS A 148 29.80 -28.80 -32.27
C LYS A 148 30.05 -30.26 -31.86
N LYS A 149 29.02 -31.07 -31.65
CA LYS A 149 29.13 -32.48 -31.25
C LYS A 149 28.79 -33.51 -32.33
N SER A 150 28.60 -33.08 -33.58
CA SER A 150 28.36 -33.97 -34.72
C SER A 150 29.48 -33.84 -35.76
N HIS A 151 30.69 -34.28 -35.41
CA HIS A 151 31.72 -34.76 -36.33
C HIS A 151 32.68 -35.67 -35.58
#